data_AF-A0A369H033-F1
#
_entry.id   AF-A0A369H033-F1
#
_cell.length_a   1.000
_cell.length_b   1.000
_cell.length_c   1.000
_cell.angle_alpha   90.00
_cell.angle_beta   90.00
_cell.angle_gamma   90.00
#
_symmetry.space_group_name_H-M   'P 1'
#
loop_
_entity.id
_entity.type
_entity.pdbx_description
1 polymer ?
#
loop_
_entity_poly.entity_id
_entity_poly.type
_entity_poly.pdbx_seq_one_letter_code
_entity_poly.pdbx_strand_id
1 'polypeptide(L)'
;MSRRWYFETTPSGREQIISVKRYRHHHHHHHRRNRPHHEDDDGVNIRVSREEWHRLVDRERCLAEANKRLTDEVCALKTSLDSAQAEGQHLSQVVVVQLQNRIDTLTAENAALRQSVEGATRKCPELEEMVQRLQRERDCLEKSRIEADKAYAFLERDNADLRQKIKCLSRRVEMPSPAPPPPPPPPPPPPPACDGRLRDLLRDAEYWKEKSQYWKDKYDDTTRRLDDRSSLLDIRTRKMRAYEEILKRHGFI
;
A
#
# COMPACT_ATOMS: atom_id res chain seq x y z
N MET A 1 47.33 -5.37 -45.73
CA MET A 1 47.10 -5.62 -44.29
C MET A 1 45.92 -4.78 -43.82
N SER A 2 44.83 -5.43 -43.38
CA SER A 2 43.60 -4.76 -42.96
C SER A 2 43.80 -4.02 -41.63
N ARG A 3 43.49 -2.71 -41.57
CA ARG A 3 43.54 -1.92 -40.34
C ARG A 3 42.32 -2.27 -39.48
N ARG A 4 42.54 -3.00 -38.39
CA ARG A 4 41.50 -3.32 -37.41
C ARG A 4 41.33 -2.13 -36.47
N TRP A 5 40.13 -1.55 -36.45
CA TRP A 5 39.75 -0.46 -35.54
C TRP A 5 39.20 -1.04 -34.24
N TYR A 6 39.51 -0.41 -33.11
CA TYR A 6 39.03 -0.80 -31.79
C TYR A 6 38.33 0.40 -31.15
N PHE A 7 37.19 0.15 -30.53
CA PHE A 7 36.34 1.14 -29.88
C PHE A 7 36.18 0.77 -28.41
N GLU A 8 36.24 1.76 -27.53
CA GLU A 8 35.91 1.61 -26.11
C GLU A 8 34.90 2.67 -25.71
N THR A 9 33.97 2.29 -24.83
CA THR A 9 32.90 3.15 -24.35
C THR A 9 33.33 3.81 -23.05
N THR A 10 33.39 5.13 -23.04
CA THR A 10 33.71 5.91 -21.84
C THR A 10 32.63 5.75 -20.76
N PRO A 11 32.91 6.04 -19.47
CA PRO A 11 31.91 5.93 -18.39
C PRO A 11 30.64 6.77 -18.58
N SER A 12 30.66 7.74 -19.51
CA SER A 12 29.51 8.57 -19.90
C SER A 12 28.77 8.04 -21.14
N GLY A 13 29.13 6.86 -21.66
CA GLY A 13 28.45 6.19 -22.78
C GLY A 13 28.90 6.62 -24.17
N ARG A 14 29.92 7.49 -24.31
CA ARG A 14 30.45 7.89 -25.63
C ARG A 14 31.53 6.94 -26.11
N GLU A 15 31.40 6.46 -27.35
CA GLU A 15 32.40 5.63 -28.01
C GLU A 15 33.60 6.47 -28.45
N GLN A 16 34.81 6.02 -28.13
CA GLN A 16 36.05 6.65 -28.56
C GLN A 16 36.95 5.63 -29.26
N ILE A 17 37.58 6.06 -30.35
CA ILE A 17 38.54 5.24 -31.10
C ILE A 17 39.86 5.22 -30.33
N ILE A 18 40.33 4.02 -30.00
CA ILE A 18 41.63 3.80 -29.36
C ILE A 18 42.56 3.05 -30.29
N SER A 19 43.76 3.58 -30.45
CA SER A 19 44.84 2.91 -31.17
C SER A 19 45.66 2.07 -30.19
N VAL A 20 45.48 0.74 -30.25
CA VAL A 20 46.31 -0.18 -29.46
C VAL A 20 47.72 -0.19 -30.06
N LYS A 21 48.65 0.55 -29.45
CA LYS A 21 50.07 0.51 -29.79
C LYS A 21 50.65 -0.83 -29.34
N ARG A 22 50.63 -1.84 -30.22
CA ARG A 22 51.47 -3.03 -30.04
C ARG A 22 52.91 -2.60 -30.29
N TYR A 23 53.76 -2.72 -29.27
CA TYR A 23 55.21 -2.54 -29.40
C TYR A 23 55.70 -3.45 -30.53
N ARG A 24 56.14 -2.84 -31.63
CA ARG A 24 56.87 -3.55 -32.68
C ARG A 24 58.28 -3.79 -32.15
N HIS A 25 58.63 -5.04 -31.89
CA HIS A 25 60.01 -5.40 -31.63
C HIS A 25 60.87 -5.00 -32.84
N HIS A 26 61.78 -4.06 -32.62
CA HIS A 26 62.85 -3.77 -33.56
C HIS A 26 63.81 -4.97 -33.60
N HIS A 27 63.91 -5.62 -34.75
CA HIS A 27 64.98 -6.57 -35.02
C HIS A 27 66.31 -5.81 -35.02
N HIS A 28 67.07 -5.92 -33.93
CA HIS A 28 68.48 -5.56 -33.94
C HIS A 28 69.24 -6.55 -34.82
N HIS A 29 69.66 -6.09 -36.00
CA HIS A 29 70.72 -6.73 -36.77
C HIS A 29 72.02 -6.66 -35.98
N HIS A 30 72.34 -7.73 -35.24
CA HIS A 30 73.70 -7.95 -34.77
C HIS A 30 74.55 -8.37 -35.98
N HIS A 31 75.46 -7.49 -36.38
CA HIS A 31 76.59 -7.85 -37.23
C HIS A 31 77.38 -8.99 -36.56
N ARG A 32 77.29 -10.19 -37.15
CA ARG A 32 78.24 -11.27 -36.88
C ARG A 32 79.61 -10.84 -37.38
N ARG A 33 80.51 -10.49 -36.45
CA ARG A 33 81.95 -10.55 -36.69
C ARG A 33 82.46 -11.92 -36.28
N ASN A 34 83.29 -12.49 -37.14
CA ASN A 34 84.18 -13.64 -36.96
C ASN A 34 83.52 -15.00 -36.71
N ARG A 35 83.35 -15.73 -37.82
CA ARG A 35 83.25 -17.19 -37.86
C ARG A 35 84.64 -17.72 -38.25
N PRO A 36 85.38 -18.44 -37.39
CA PRO A 36 86.43 -19.33 -37.86
C PRO A 36 85.76 -20.58 -38.45
N HIS A 37 86.10 -20.88 -39.70
CA HIS A 37 85.91 -22.21 -40.27
C HIS A 37 86.85 -23.19 -39.55
N HIS A 38 86.32 -24.21 -38.91
CA HIS A 38 86.87 -25.56 -38.71
C HIS A 38 85.73 -26.38 -38.11
N GLU A 39 85.11 -27.25 -38.91
CA GLU A 39 85.41 -28.68 -39.03
C GLU A 39 84.40 -29.47 -38.20
N ASP A 40 83.92 -30.53 -38.81
CA ASP A 40 83.07 -31.55 -38.22
C ASP A 40 83.74 -32.10 -36.96
N ASP A 41 83.10 -31.97 -35.78
CA ASP A 41 83.50 -32.69 -34.57
C ASP A 41 82.25 -33.25 -33.89
N ASP A 42 81.97 -34.49 -34.26
CA ASP A 42 81.14 -35.42 -33.52
C ASP A 42 81.61 -35.48 -32.05
N GLY A 43 80.79 -34.94 -31.13
CA GLY A 43 80.92 -35.26 -29.71
C GLY A 43 81.99 -34.51 -28.92
N VAL A 44 82.04 -33.18 -29.02
CA VAL A 44 82.72 -32.32 -28.04
C VAL A 44 82.05 -32.51 -26.68
N ASN A 45 82.58 -33.44 -25.89
CA ASN A 45 82.23 -33.64 -24.50
C ASN A 45 82.77 -32.43 -23.73
N ILE A 46 81.95 -31.38 -23.60
CA ILE A 46 82.29 -30.16 -22.86
C ILE A 46 82.63 -30.57 -21.42
N ARG A 47 83.92 -30.62 -21.10
CA ARG A 47 84.41 -30.99 -19.77
C ARG A 47 84.24 -29.80 -18.83
N VAL A 48 83.09 -29.76 -18.18
CA VAL A 48 82.78 -28.80 -17.10
C VAL A 48 83.50 -29.23 -15.83
N SER A 49 84.08 -28.29 -15.08
CA SER A 49 84.66 -28.65 -13.77
C SER A 49 83.55 -29.12 -12.82
N ARG A 50 83.89 -29.96 -11.84
CA ARG A 50 82.91 -30.45 -10.87
C ARG A 50 82.22 -29.30 -10.12
N GLU A 51 82.96 -28.25 -9.80
CA GLU A 51 82.45 -27.05 -9.12
C GLU A 51 81.51 -26.22 -10.02
N GLU A 52 81.82 -26.12 -11.31
CA GLU A 52 80.93 -25.46 -12.27
C GLU A 52 79.66 -26.28 -12.52
N TRP A 53 79.76 -27.60 -12.58
CA TRP A 53 78.60 -28.49 -12.63
C TRP A 53 77.70 -28.32 -11.40
N HIS A 54 78.26 -28.31 -10.19
CA HIS A 54 77.48 -28.08 -8.97
C HIS A 54 76.77 -26.72 -8.99
N ARG A 55 77.45 -25.65 -9.44
CA ARG A 55 76.82 -24.32 -9.59
C ARG A 55 75.67 -24.32 -10.60
N LEU A 56 75.80 -25.05 -11.71
CA LEU A 56 74.72 -25.19 -12.70
C LEU A 56 73.52 -25.94 -12.12
N VAL A 57 73.75 -27.03 -11.37
CA VAL A 57 72.69 -27.79 -10.70
C VAL A 57 71.96 -26.93 -9.65
N ASP A 58 72.69 -26.18 -8.82
CA ASP A 58 72.08 -25.29 -7.84
C ASP A 58 71.28 -24.16 -8.49
N ARG A 59 71.79 -23.58 -9.58
CA ARG A 59 71.06 -22.57 -10.37
C ARG A 59 69.79 -23.17 -10.96
N GLU A 60 69.86 -24.36 -11.55
CA GLU A 60 68.71 -25.03 -12.13
C GLU A 60 67.66 -25.34 -11.07
N ARG A 61 68.07 -25.80 -9.88
CA ARG A 61 67.17 -25.99 -8.73
C ARG A 61 66.49 -24.68 -8.34
N CYS A 62 67.24 -23.59 -8.19
CA CYS A 62 66.67 -22.28 -7.86
C CYS A 62 65.68 -21.79 -8.92
N LEU A 63 65.98 -21.98 -10.22
CA LEU A 63 65.07 -21.62 -11.31
C LEU A 63 63.80 -22.48 -11.29
N ALA A 64 63.93 -23.79 -11.03
CA ALA A 64 62.79 -24.69 -10.91
C ALA A 64 61.88 -24.30 -9.73
N GLU A 65 62.45 -23.96 -8.57
CA GLU A 65 61.70 -23.46 -7.42
C GLU A 65 60.99 -22.13 -7.72
N ALA A 66 61.66 -21.19 -8.39
CA ALA A 66 61.06 -19.92 -8.79
C ALA A 66 59.91 -20.12 -9.79
N ASN A 67 60.10 -20.97 -10.80
CA ASN A 67 59.05 -21.31 -11.76
C ASN A 67 57.86 -21.99 -11.09
N LYS A 68 58.10 -22.86 -10.11
CA LYS A 68 57.03 -23.46 -9.30
C LYS A 68 56.23 -22.40 -8.55
N ARG A 69 56.91 -21.48 -7.83
CA ARG A 69 56.24 -20.38 -7.12
C ARG A 69 55.41 -19.50 -8.05
N LEU A 70 55.97 -19.12 -9.20
CA LEU A 70 55.24 -18.34 -10.21
C LEU A 70 54.01 -19.10 -10.74
N THR A 71 54.12 -20.42 -10.92
CA THR A 71 52.98 -21.25 -11.34
C THR A 71 51.89 -21.28 -10.27
N ASP A 72 52.28 -21.47 -9.00
CA ASP A 72 51.37 -21.47 -7.85
C ASP A 72 50.67 -20.10 -7.73
N GLU A 73 51.40 -19.00 -7.89
CA GLU A 73 50.86 -17.62 -7.90
C GLU A 73 49.88 -17.41 -9.05
N VAL A 74 50.21 -17.85 -10.27
CA VAL A 74 49.30 -17.76 -11.43
C VAL A 74 48.02 -18.57 -11.17
N CYS A 75 48.13 -19.76 -10.58
CA CYS A 75 46.97 -20.56 -10.20
C CYS A 75 46.11 -19.82 -9.16
N ALA A 76 46.72 -19.26 -8.11
CA ALA A 76 46.01 -18.49 -7.09
C ALA A 76 45.29 -17.27 -7.69
N LEU A 77 45.97 -16.49 -8.53
CA LEU A 77 45.40 -15.32 -9.20
C LEU A 77 44.23 -15.68 -10.12
N LYS A 78 44.31 -16.80 -10.85
CA LYS A 78 43.20 -17.29 -11.67
C LYS A 78 41.98 -17.63 -10.81
N THR A 79 42.16 -18.38 -9.72
CA THR A 79 41.05 -18.71 -8.81
C THR A 79 40.42 -17.47 -8.16
N SER A 80 41.24 -16.46 -7.82
CA SER A 80 40.75 -15.19 -7.31
C SER A 80 39.98 -14.41 -8.38
N LEU A 81 40.45 -14.41 -9.63
CA LEU A 81 39.77 -13.74 -10.74
C LEU A 81 38.41 -14.37 -11.02
N ASP A 82 38.34 -15.69 -11.10
CA ASP A 82 37.11 -16.43 -11.33
C ASP A 82 36.09 -16.16 -10.21
N SER A 83 36.54 -16.09 -8.96
CA SER A 83 35.70 -15.77 -7.80
C SER A 83 35.15 -14.33 -7.89
N ALA A 84 36.01 -13.35 -8.17
CA ALA A 84 35.59 -11.95 -8.32
C ALA A 84 34.63 -11.76 -9.51
N GLN A 85 34.83 -12.52 -10.60
CA GLN A 85 33.92 -12.52 -11.75
C GLN A 85 32.55 -13.09 -11.39
N ALA A 86 32.51 -14.20 -10.65
CA ALA A 86 31.26 -14.80 -10.17
C ALA A 86 30.49 -13.84 -9.24
N GLU A 87 31.17 -13.16 -8.33
CA GLU A 87 30.58 -12.14 -7.45
C GLU A 87 30.05 -10.94 -8.25
N GLY A 88 30.82 -10.45 -9.22
CA GLY A 88 30.38 -9.36 -10.10
C GLY A 88 29.13 -9.73 -10.92
N GLN A 89 29.05 -10.96 -11.41
CA GLN A 89 27.87 -11.49 -12.08
C GLN A 89 26.67 -11.60 -11.13
N HIS A 90 26.88 -12.11 -9.91
CA HIS A 90 25.81 -12.19 -8.91
C HIS A 90 25.26 -10.81 -8.54
N LEU A 91 26.12 -9.84 -8.25
CA LEU A 91 25.71 -8.49 -7.92
C LEU A 91 24.93 -7.83 -9.07
N SER A 92 25.43 -7.93 -10.30
CA SER A 92 24.81 -7.30 -11.46
C SER A 92 23.51 -7.97 -11.90
N GLN A 93 23.45 -9.30 -11.92
CA GLN A 93 22.31 -10.05 -12.47
C GLN A 93 21.22 -10.35 -11.43
N VAL A 94 21.60 -10.49 -10.16
CA VAL A 94 20.66 -10.84 -9.10
C VAL A 94 20.33 -9.62 -8.26
N VAL A 95 21.32 -9.03 -7.61
CA VAL A 95 21.09 -7.99 -6.59
C VAL A 95 20.53 -6.70 -7.21
N VAL A 96 21.16 -6.19 -8.27
CA VAL A 96 20.70 -4.97 -8.95
C VAL A 96 19.29 -5.14 -9.50
N VAL A 97 18.97 -6.29 -10.11
CA VAL A 97 17.63 -6.57 -10.66
C VAL A 97 16.58 -6.65 -9.55
N GLN A 98 16.87 -7.32 -8.43
CA GLN A 98 15.96 -7.38 -7.29
C GLN A 98 15.69 -6.01 -6.68
N LEU A 99 16.73 -5.18 -6.54
CA LEU A 99 16.59 -3.81 -6.05
C LEU A 99 15.76 -2.96 -7.01
N GLN A 100 15.97 -3.08 -8.32
CA GLN A 100 15.18 -2.36 -9.32
C GLN A 100 13.70 -2.76 -9.25
N ASN A 101 13.39 -4.05 -9.19
CA ASN A 101 12.01 -4.54 -9.04
C ASN A 101 11.35 -4.00 -7.76
N ARG A 102 12.12 -3.90 -6.67
CA ARG A 102 11.61 -3.36 -5.40
C ARG A 102 11.33 -1.86 -5.50
N ILE A 103 12.21 -1.09 -6.16
CA ILE A 103 12.01 0.33 -6.44
C ILE A 103 10.74 0.52 -7.29
N ASP A 104 10.56 -0.27 -8.33
CA ASP A 104 9.39 -0.17 -9.22
C ASP A 104 8.09 -0.46 -8.46
N THR A 105 8.09 -1.50 -7.62
CA THR A 105 6.95 -1.85 -6.76
C THR A 105 6.60 -0.72 -5.79
N LEU A 106 7.61 -0.19 -5.07
CA LEU A 106 7.40 0.92 -4.13
C LEU A 106 6.95 2.20 -4.84
N THR A 107 7.40 2.42 -6.07
CA THR A 107 6.99 3.57 -6.89
C THR A 107 5.52 3.45 -7.28
N ALA A 108 5.09 2.27 -7.71
CA ALA A 108 3.69 1.99 -8.03
C ALA A 108 2.78 2.14 -6.79
N GLU A 109 3.19 1.59 -5.65
CA GLU A 109 2.47 1.73 -4.37
C GLU A 109 2.34 3.20 -3.96
N ASN A 110 3.43 3.98 -4.04
CA ASN A 110 3.39 5.42 -3.74
C ASN A 110 2.44 6.18 -4.67
N ALA A 111 2.42 5.84 -5.97
CA ALA A 111 1.49 6.46 -6.91
C ALA A 111 0.03 6.13 -6.56
N ALA A 112 -0.27 4.88 -6.22
CA ALA A 112 -1.60 4.46 -5.81
C ALA A 112 -2.04 5.14 -4.50
N LEU A 113 -1.14 5.27 -3.52
CA LEU A 113 -1.41 5.99 -2.27
C LEU A 113 -1.71 7.47 -2.53
N ARG A 114 -0.94 8.13 -3.39
CA ARG A 114 -1.19 9.52 -3.78
C ARG A 114 -2.56 9.69 -4.43
N GLN A 115 -2.93 8.81 -5.35
CA GLN A 115 -4.26 8.81 -5.96
C GLN A 115 -5.38 8.60 -4.93
N SER A 116 -5.17 7.69 -3.97
CA SER A 116 -6.13 7.46 -2.89
C SER A 116 -6.30 8.68 -1.99
N VAL A 117 -5.19 9.35 -1.63
CA VAL A 117 -5.23 10.58 -0.82
C VAL A 117 -5.96 11.67 -1.59
N GLU A 118 -5.63 11.89 -2.86
CA GLU A 118 -6.29 12.89 -3.69
C GLU A 118 -7.80 12.60 -3.83
N GLY A 119 -8.17 11.34 -4.03
CA GLY A 119 -9.58 10.92 -4.06
C GLY A 119 -10.31 11.17 -2.74
N ALA A 120 -9.64 11.00 -1.60
CA ALA A 120 -10.20 11.33 -0.29
C ALA A 120 -10.33 12.84 -0.10
N THR A 121 -9.30 13.61 -0.45
CA THR A 121 -9.30 15.08 -0.39
C THR A 121 -10.42 15.68 -1.24
N ARG A 122 -10.71 15.12 -2.42
CA ARG A 122 -11.84 15.55 -3.26
C ARG A 122 -13.21 15.32 -2.62
N LYS A 123 -13.37 14.28 -1.80
CA LYS A 123 -14.63 13.98 -1.10
C LYS A 123 -14.82 14.78 0.19
N CYS A 124 -13.76 15.29 0.81
CA CYS A 124 -13.84 16.12 2.00
C CYS A 124 -14.80 17.31 1.86
N PRO A 125 -14.72 18.18 0.83
CA PRO A 125 -15.62 19.32 0.71
C PRO A 125 -17.09 18.89 0.55
N GLU A 126 -17.37 17.82 -0.20
CA GLU A 126 -18.74 17.29 -0.35
C GLU A 126 -19.33 16.85 1.00
N LEU A 127 -18.52 16.19 1.82
CA LEU A 127 -18.91 15.78 3.17
C LEU A 127 -19.07 16.98 4.10
N GLU A 128 -18.20 17.98 4.01
CA GLU A 128 -18.32 19.23 4.77
C GLU A 128 -19.60 19.99 4.42
N GLU A 129 -19.93 20.12 3.14
CA GLU A 129 -21.18 20.73 2.68
C GLU A 129 -22.41 19.96 3.18
N MET A 130 -22.36 18.62 3.15
CA MET A 130 -23.42 17.77 3.69
C MET A 130 -23.61 17.98 5.19
N VAL A 131 -22.52 18.02 5.96
CA VAL A 131 -22.54 18.29 7.41
C VAL A 131 -23.16 19.66 7.67
N GLN A 132 -22.74 20.70 6.94
CA GLN A 132 -23.32 22.03 7.08
C GLN A 132 -24.81 22.06 6.74
N ARG A 133 -25.25 21.35 5.70
CA ARG A 133 -26.67 21.25 5.32
C ARG A 133 -27.50 20.58 6.41
N LEU A 134 -27.06 19.43 6.92
CA LEU A 134 -27.73 18.72 8.00
C LEU A 134 -27.77 19.56 9.29
N GLN A 135 -26.73 20.34 9.54
CA GLN A 135 -26.68 21.24 10.69
C GLN A 135 -27.70 22.37 10.57
N ARG A 136 -27.85 22.98 9.40
CA ARG A 136 -28.92 23.97 9.13
C ARG A 136 -30.31 23.37 9.31
N GLU A 137 -30.54 22.15 8.81
CA GLU A 137 -31.82 21.45 8.94
C GLU A 137 -32.16 21.16 10.41
N ARG A 138 -31.19 20.64 11.17
CA ARG A 138 -31.33 20.44 12.63
C ARG A 138 -31.71 21.75 13.33
N ASP A 139 -31.04 22.85 13.01
CA ASP A 139 -31.30 24.14 13.66
C ASP A 139 -32.70 24.68 13.31
N CYS A 140 -33.18 24.46 12.08
CA CYS A 140 -34.56 24.76 11.68
C CYS A 140 -35.59 23.91 12.43
N LEU A 141 -35.35 22.60 12.55
CA LEU A 141 -36.23 21.68 13.27
C LEU A 141 -36.28 22.00 14.77
N GLU A 142 -35.14 22.34 15.37
CA GLU A 142 -35.05 22.74 16.78
C GLU A 142 -35.88 24.02 17.04
N LYS A 143 -35.78 25.03 16.15
CA LYS A 143 -36.62 26.23 16.23
C LYS A 143 -38.11 25.91 16.12
N SER A 144 -38.49 25.08 15.14
CA SER A 144 -39.88 24.66 14.96
C SER A 144 -40.42 23.90 16.17
N ARG A 145 -39.60 23.04 16.81
CA ARG A 145 -39.95 22.35 18.06
C ARG A 145 -40.24 23.36 19.18
N ILE A 146 -39.35 24.33 19.38
CA ILE A 146 -39.52 25.36 20.41
C ILE A 146 -40.79 26.18 20.18
N GLU A 147 -41.13 26.50 18.93
CA GLU A 147 -42.37 27.20 18.58
C GLU A 147 -43.61 26.35 18.86
N ALA A 148 -43.57 25.06 18.52
CA ALA A 148 -44.63 24.12 18.83
C ALA A 148 -44.84 23.96 20.35
N ASP A 149 -43.76 23.86 21.12
CA ASP A 149 -43.82 23.77 22.59
C ASP A 149 -44.47 25.03 23.20
N LYS A 150 -44.14 26.22 22.67
CA LYS A 150 -44.78 27.48 23.09
C LYS A 150 -46.27 27.51 22.76
N ALA A 151 -46.64 27.08 21.55
CA ALA A 151 -48.04 27.01 21.13
C ALA A 151 -48.83 26.00 21.99
N TYR A 152 -48.23 24.87 22.31
CA TYR A 152 -48.82 23.86 23.19
C TYR A 152 -49.06 24.42 24.59
N ALA A 153 -48.08 25.10 25.19
CA ALA A 153 -48.22 25.73 26.50
C ALA A 153 -49.32 26.81 26.52
N PHE A 154 -49.52 27.53 25.42
CA PHE A 154 -50.63 28.49 25.29
C PHE A 154 -52.00 27.78 25.24
N LEU A 155 -52.12 26.75 24.40
CA LEU A 155 -53.35 25.95 24.29
C LEU A 155 -53.70 25.23 25.60
N GLU A 156 -52.70 24.78 26.36
CA GLU A 156 -52.89 24.15 27.67
C GLU A 156 -53.51 25.14 28.68
N ARG A 157 -53.08 26.40 28.68
CA ARG A 157 -53.69 27.47 29.49
C ARG A 157 -55.12 27.75 29.07
N ASP A 158 -55.38 27.94 27.78
CA ASP A 158 -56.73 28.18 27.26
C ASP A 158 -57.68 27.03 27.60
N ASN A 159 -57.21 25.79 27.52
CA ASN A 159 -57.98 24.60 27.88
C ASN A 159 -58.30 24.60 29.39
N ALA A 160 -57.36 24.98 30.24
CA ALA A 160 -57.59 25.13 31.68
C ALA A 160 -58.66 26.21 31.96
N ASP A 161 -58.58 27.36 31.31
CA ASP A 161 -59.55 28.45 31.43
C ASP A 161 -60.95 28.03 30.95
N LEU A 162 -61.03 27.32 29.82
CA LEU A 162 -62.30 26.77 29.30
C LEU A 162 -62.90 25.73 30.25
N ARG A 163 -62.08 24.82 30.79
CA ARG A 163 -62.53 23.84 31.80
C ARG A 163 -63.09 24.55 33.04
N GLN A 164 -62.46 25.63 33.49
CA GLN A 164 -62.97 26.44 34.59
C GLN A 164 -64.30 27.13 34.24
N LYS A 165 -64.43 27.70 33.05
CA LYS A 165 -65.69 28.30 32.57
C LYS A 165 -66.82 27.27 32.49
N ILE A 166 -66.56 26.09 31.92
CA ILE A 166 -67.52 24.97 31.88
C ILE A 166 -67.97 24.62 33.30
N LYS A 167 -67.02 24.46 34.24
CA LYS A 167 -67.34 24.16 35.64
C LYS A 167 -68.23 25.23 36.29
N CYS A 168 -68.00 26.51 36.02
CA CYS A 168 -68.85 27.60 36.50
C CYS A 168 -70.25 27.59 35.86
N LEU A 169 -70.34 27.33 34.55
CA LEU A 169 -71.61 27.25 33.84
C LEU A 169 -72.45 26.04 34.27
N SER A 170 -71.85 24.86 34.45
CA SER A 170 -72.53 23.68 34.97
C SER A 170 -73.17 23.94 36.33
N ARG A 171 -72.47 24.65 37.24
CA ARG A 171 -73.04 25.07 38.53
C ARG A 171 -74.25 25.99 38.39
N ARG A 172 -74.30 26.84 37.36
CA ARG A 172 -75.45 27.72 37.10
C ARG A 172 -76.64 26.97 36.50
N VAL A 173 -76.40 25.91 35.72
CA VAL A 173 -77.46 25.04 35.20
C VAL A 173 -78.04 24.15 36.30
N GLU A 174 -77.21 23.72 37.25
CA GLU A 174 -77.64 22.96 38.44
C GLU A 174 -78.39 23.80 39.48
N MET A 175 -78.41 25.14 39.35
CA MET A 175 -79.27 26.00 40.16
C MET A 175 -80.73 25.88 39.71
N PRO A 176 -81.68 25.59 40.61
CA PRO A 176 -83.07 25.36 40.23
C PRO A 176 -83.73 26.66 39.76
N SER A 177 -84.00 26.77 38.46
CA SER A 177 -84.94 27.73 37.89
C SER A 177 -86.37 27.19 38.02
N PRO A 178 -87.40 28.04 38.25
CA PRO A 178 -88.80 27.60 38.26
C PRO A 178 -89.20 27.00 36.90
N ALA A 179 -89.92 25.88 36.97
CA ALA A 179 -90.23 24.99 35.85
C ALA A 179 -91.08 25.63 34.74
N PRO A 180 -90.62 25.65 33.48
CA PRO A 180 -91.49 25.75 32.31
C PRO A 180 -92.10 24.36 31.94
N PRO A 181 -93.24 24.33 31.21
CA PRO A 181 -94.01 23.13 30.90
C PRO A 181 -93.27 22.11 30.01
N PRO A 182 -93.71 20.84 30.02
CA PRO A 182 -92.97 19.72 29.42
C PRO A 182 -92.91 19.81 27.88
N PRO A 183 -91.71 19.69 27.27
CA PRO A 183 -91.57 19.54 25.83
C PRO A 183 -91.84 18.09 25.35
N PRO A 184 -92.20 17.91 24.06
CA PRO A 184 -92.52 16.62 23.42
C PRO A 184 -91.33 15.65 23.30
N PRO A 185 -91.60 14.35 23.04
CA PRO A 185 -90.61 13.26 23.10
C PRO A 185 -89.44 13.41 22.10
N PRO A 186 -88.23 12.94 22.47
CA PRO A 186 -87.03 13.09 21.65
C PRO A 186 -87.01 12.12 20.44
N PRO A 187 -86.45 12.55 19.30
CA PRO A 187 -86.22 11.68 18.14
C PRO A 187 -85.09 10.64 18.39
N PRO A 188 -85.07 9.54 17.63
CA PRO A 188 -84.12 8.42 17.79
C PRO A 188 -82.66 8.85 17.59
N PRO A 189 -81.69 8.17 18.25
CA PRO A 189 -80.28 8.51 18.15
C PRO A 189 -79.74 8.26 16.72
N PRO A 190 -78.90 9.15 16.18
CA PRO A 190 -78.26 8.93 14.89
C PRO A 190 -77.25 7.76 14.97
N PRO A 191 -77.06 7.02 13.87
CA PRO A 191 -76.12 5.90 13.83
C PRO A 191 -74.68 6.38 14.10
N PRO A 192 -73.85 5.56 14.77
CA PRO A 192 -72.47 5.91 15.05
C PRO A 192 -71.68 6.00 13.73
N ALA A 193 -71.19 7.21 13.41
CA ALA A 193 -70.25 7.44 12.34
C ALA A 193 -68.85 6.90 12.75
N CYS A 194 -68.69 5.58 12.85
CA CYS A 194 -67.43 4.92 13.23
C CYS A 194 -66.50 4.61 12.04
N ASP A 195 -66.93 4.91 10.81
CA ASP A 195 -66.26 4.45 9.59
C ASP A 195 -65.03 5.25 9.15
N GLY A 196 -64.92 6.51 9.57
CA GLY A 196 -63.77 7.37 9.22
C GLY A 196 -62.55 7.07 10.09
N ARG A 197 -62.75 7.06 11.41
CA ARG A 197 -61.68 6.82 12.39
C ARG A 197 -61.06 5.43 12.26
N LEU A 198 -61.86 4.41 11.97
CA LEU A 198 -61.34 3.06 11.74
C LEU A 198 -60.47 2.99 10.48
N ARG A 199 -60.87 3.69 9.40
CA ARG A 199 -60.07 3.78 8.17
C ARG A 199 -58.75 4.50 8.39
N ASP A 200 -58.74 5.57 9.16
CA ASP A 200 -57.51 6.31 9.43
C ASP A 200 -56.55 5.50 10.32
N LEU A 201 -57.08 4.79 11.33
CA LEU A 201 -56.28 3.87 12.14
C LEU A 201 -55.70 2.70 11.34
N LEU A 202 -56.43 2.16 10.36
CA LEU A 202 -55.90 1.13 9.46
C LEU A 202 -54.77 1.67 8.58
N ARG A 203 -54.92 2.89 8.07
CA ARG A 203 -53.88 3.57 7.27
C ARG A 203 -52.62 3.82 8.08
N ASP A 204 -52.78 4.26 9.32
CA ASP A 204 -51.66 4.45 10.25
C ASP A 204 -50.98 3.12 10.57
N ALA A 205 -51.75 2.05 10.79
CA ALA A 205 -51.20 0.71 11.04
C ALA A 205 -50.37 0.20 9.84
N GLU A 206 -50.84 0.41 8.61
CA GLU A 206 -50.10 0.07 7.39
C GLU A 206 -48.81 0.90 7.25
N TYR A 207 -48.90 2.21 7.47
CA TYR A 207 -47.74 3.11 7.46
C TYR A 207 -46.66 2.67 8.46
N TRP A 208 -47.07 2.37 9.70
CA TRP A 208 -46.14 1.95 10.75
C TRP A 208 -45.55 0.57 10.47
N LYS A 209 -46.31 -0.34 9.84
CA LYS A 209 -45.81 -1.64 9.39
C LYS A 209 -44.70 -1.48 8.35
N GLU A 210 -44.91 -0.67 7.32
CA GLU A 210 -43.88 -0.38 6.30
C GLU A 210 -42.66 0.29 6.91
N LYS A 211 -42.85 1.26 7.81
CA LYS A 211 -41.74 1.91 8.52
C LYS A 211 -40.96 0.93 9.38
N SER A 212 -41.63 0.03 10.09
CA SER A 212 -40.97 -0.99 10.91
C SER A 212 -40.12 -1.93 10.05
N GLN A 213 -40.63 -2.32 8.88
CA GLN A 213 -39.91 -3.18 7.95
C GLN A 213 -38.68 -2.48 7.37
N TYR A 214 -38.81 -1.23 6.95
CA TYR A 214 -37.68 -0.43 6.46
C TYR A 214 -36.55 -0.35 7.49
N TRP A 215 -36.89 -0.07 8.75
CA TRP A 215 -35.88 0.04 9.81
C TRP A 215 -35.24 -1.31 10.15
N LYS A 216 -36.01 -2.40 10.08
CA LYS A 216 -35.48 -3.75 10.23
C LYS A 216 -34.49 -4.09 9.12
N ASP A 217 -34.86 -3.86 7.86
CA ASP A 217 -33.98 -4.12 6.71
C ASP A 217 -32.69 -3.28 6.78
N LYS A 218 -32.81 -2.02 7.20
CA LYS A 218 -31.67 -1.13 7.40
C LYS A 218 -30.75 -1.60 8.53
N TYR A 219 -31.31 -2.08 9.64
CA TYR A 219 -30.54 -2.66 10.74
C TYR A 219 -29.79 -3.92 10.29
N ASP A 220 -30.47 -4.82 9.59
CA ASP A 220 -29.88 -6.05 9.08
C ASP A 220 -28.75 -5.76 8.08
N ASP A 221 -28.91 -4.78 7.18
CA ASP A 221 -27.85 -4.34 6.27
C ASP A 221 -26.64 -3.77 7.03
N THR A 222 -26.88 -2.92 8.02
CA THR A 222 -25.78 -2.36 8.83
C THR A 222 -25.03 -3.43 9.64
N THR A 223 -25.76 -4.43 10.16
CA THR A 223 -25.18 -5.55 10.89
C THR A 223 -24.30 -6.40 9.96
N ARG A 224 -24.79 -6.75 8.76
CA ARG A 224 -23.99 -7.49 7.77
C ARG A 224 -22.70 -6.76 7.40
N ARG A 225 -22.78 -5.45 7.14
CA ARG A 225 -21.58 -4.64 6.83
C ARG A 225 -20.58 -4.62 7.98
N LEU A 226 -21.05 -4.64 9.23
CA LEU A 226 -20.19 -4.68 10.40
C LEU A 226 -19.52 -6.06 10.54
N ASP A 227 -20.26 -7.14 10.29
CA ASP A 227 -19.72 -8.50 10.27
C ASP A 227 -18.66 -8.67 9.17
N ASP A 228 -18.92 -8.15 7.96
CA ASP A 228 -17.96 -8.17 6.85
C ASP A 228 -16.66 -7.44 7.20
N ARG A 229 -16.77 -6.27 7.84
CA ARG A 229 -15.60 -5.49 8.29
C ARG A 229 -14.85 -6.20 9.40
N SER A 230 -15.56 -6.81 10.34
CA SER A 230 -14.95 -7.59 11.43
C SER A 230 -14.20 -8.81 10.89
N SER A 231 -14.80 -9.54 9.95
CA SER A 231 -14.18 -10.68 9.27
C SER A 231 -12.91 -10.27 8.51
N LEU A 232 -12.94 -9.13 7.80
CA LEU A 232 -11.77 -8.60 7.10
C LEU A 232 -10.62 -8.24 8.08
N LEU A 233 -10.94 -7.61 9.21
CA LEU A 233 -9.96 -7.28 10.25
C LEU A 233 -9.36 -8.53 10.88
N ASP A 234 -10.15 -9.58 11.09
CA ASP A 234 -9.66 -10.88 11.57
C ASP A 234 -8.66 -11.51 10.59
N ILE A 235 -8.97 -11.52 9.29
CA ILE A 235 -8.06 -12.03 8.26
C ILE A 235 -6.76 -11.22 8.26
N ARG A 236 -6.85 -9.88 8.30
CA ARG A 236 -5.67 -9.01 8.35
C ARG A 236 -4.82 -9.27 9.59
N THR A 237 -5.45 -9.41 10.75
CA THR A 237 -4.77 -9.68 12.02
C THR A 237 -4.07 -11.03 12.00
N ARG A 238 -4.71 -12.08 11.45
CA ARG A 238 -4.08 -13.39 11.26
C ARG A 238 -2.87 -13.32 10.34
N LYS A 239 -2.97 -12.58 9.22
CA LYS A 239 -1.84 -12.36 8.30
C LYS A 239 -0.68 -11.63 8.98
N MET A 240 -0.99 -10.57 9.73
CA MET A 240 0.03 -9.80 10.46
C MET A 240 0.78 -10.67 11.47
N ARG A 241 0.06 -11.46 12.27
CA ARG A 241 0.68 -12.45 13.18
C ARG A 241 1.55 -13.46 12.44
N ALA A 242 1.10 -13.95 11.28
CA ALA A 242 1.90 -14.87 10.48
C ALA A 242 3.21 -14.23 9.99
N TYR A 243 3.17 -12.96 9.57
CA TYR A 243 4.37 -12.21 9.19
C TYR A 243 5.31 -11.97 10.38
N GLU A 244 4.77 -11.58 11.53
CA GLU A 244 5.55 -11.41 12.77
C GLU A 244 6.29 -12.70 13.14
N GLU A 245 5.61 -13.86 13.06
CA GLU A 245 6.24 -15.15 13.33
C GLU A 245 7.34 -15.50 12.32
N ILE A 246 7.18 -15.14 11.04
CA ILE A 246 8.24 -15.31 10.04
C ILE A 246 9.44 -14.42 10.38
N LEU A 247 9.21 -13.15 10.72
CA LEU A 247 10.29 -12.20 11.04
C LEU A 247 11.06 -12.63 12.30
N LYS A 248 10.36 -13.08 13.35
CA LYS A 248 10.98 -13.65 14.57
C LYS A 248 11.87 -14.85 14.25
N ARG A 249 11.40 -15.78 13.41
CA ARG A 249 12.19 -16.98 13.04
C ARG A 249 13.49 -16.65 12.32
N HIS A 250 13.55 -15.50 11.64
CA HIS A 250 14.73 -15.07 10.89
C HIS A 250 15.56 -14.02 11.65
N GLY A 251 15.23 -13.73 12.92
CA GLY A 251 15.99 -12.82 13.77
C GLY A 251 15.91 -11.33 13.38
N PHE A 252 14.87 -10.94 12.63
CA PHE A 252 14.66 -9.53 12.26
C PHE A 252 14.00 -8.72 13.38
N ILE A 253 13.27 -9.39 14.28
CA ILE A 253 12.63 -8.85 15.49
C ILE A 253 12.65 -9.90 16.60
#